data_AF-A0A7C1HS89-F1
#
_entry.id   AF-A0A7C1HS89-F1
#
_cell.length_a   1.000
_cell.length_b   1.000
_cell.length_c   1.000
_cell.angle_alpha   90.00
_cell.angle_beta   90.00
_cell.angle_gamma   90.00
#
_symmetry.space_group_name_H-M   'P 1'
#
loop_
_entity.id
_entity.type
_entity.pdbx_description
1 polymer ?
#
loop_
_entity_poly.entity_id
_entity_poly.type
_entity_poly.pdbx_seq_one_letter_code
_entity_poly.pdbx_strand_id
1 'polypeptide(L)'
;MKTYSLKQRFYLFLAGTVFPALVYCFGVTWRVKFVNNEAENAGPPLVWAFWHARLLPLVYYYRRRGIVVLVSRSFDGEITARVLHRMGFRT
;
A
#
# COMPACT_ATOMS: atom_id res chain seq x y z
N MET A 1 -22.32 2.39 8.45
CA MET A 1 -21.12 3.26 8.39
C MET A 1 -20.35 3.09 9.69
N LYS A 2 -19.04 2.81 9.67
CA LYS A 2 -18.24 2.77 10.91
C LYS A 2 -18.19 4.18 11.52
N THR A 3 -18.66 4.31 12.76
CA THR A 3 -18.69 5.60 13.45
C THR A 3 -17.36 5.84 14.15
N TYR A 4 -16.43 6.50 13.45
CA TYR A 4 -15.15 6.89 14.05
C TYR A 4 -15.29 8.19 14.84
N SER A 5 -14.62 8.25 16.00
CA SER A 5 -14.53 9.48 16.80
C SER A 5 -13.81 10.59 16.04
N LEU A 6 -14.00 11.86 16.45
CA LEU A 6 -13.30 12.99 15.82
C LEU A 6 -11.77 12.82 15.82
N LYS A 7 -11.20 12.33 16.92
CA LYS A 7 -9.76 12.01 17.02
C LYS A 7 -9.36 10.96 15.99
N GLN A 8 -10.13 9.87 15.87
CA GLN A 8 -9.85 8.81 14.91
C GLN A 8 -9.96 9.29 13.46
N ARG A 9 -10.95 10.12 13.12
CA ARG A 9 -11.07 10.73 11.79
C ARG A 9 -9.86 11.60 11.47
N PHE A 10 -9.39 12.37 12.44
CA PHE A 10 -8.19 13.17 12.29
C PHE A 10 -6.95 12.29 12.03
N TYR A 11 -6.76 11.21 12.82
CA TYR A 11 -5.68 10.24 12.57
C TYR A 11 -5.78 9.58 11.20
N LEU A 12 -6.98 9.17 10.77
CA LEU A 12 -7.20 8.59 9.45
C LEU A 12 -6.86 9.55 8.31
N PHE A 13 -7.21 10.82 8.47
CA PHE A 13 -6.87 11.87 7.50
C PHE A 13 -5.36 12.11 7.48
N LEU A 14 -4.75 12.33 8.64
CA LEU A 14 -3.33 12.64 8.77
C LEU A 14 -2.47 11.48 8.26
N ALA A 15 -2.68 10.28 8.79
CA ALA A 15 -1.93 9.08 8.40
C ALA A 15 -2.13 8.78 6.92
N GLY A 16 -3.37 8.83 6.44
CA GLY A 16 -3.63 8.61 5.03
C GLY A 16 -2.95 9.62 4.11
N THR A 17 -2.64 10.84 4.55
CA THR A 17 -2.15 11.92 3.64
C THR A 17 -0.64 12.09 3.75
N VAL A 18 -0.14 12.16 4.98
CA VAL A 18 1.28 12.38 5.27
C VAL A 18 2.09 11.13 4.94
N PHE A 19 1.59 9.94 5.31
CA PHE A 19 2.35 8.71 5.12
C PHE A 19 2.62 8.36 3.65
N PRO A 20 1.64 8.43 2.71
CA PRO A 20 1.94 8.22 1.30
C PRO A 20 2.95 9.22 0.74
N ALA A 21 2.90 10.48 1.17
CA ALA A 21 3.87 11.50 0.76
C ALA A 21 5.28 11.13 1.23
N LEU A 22 5.43 10.70 2.49
CA LEU A 22 6.71 10.20 3.01
C LEU A 22 7.21 8.98 2.22
N VAL A 23 6.35 7.99 1.98
CA VAL A 23 6.71 6.80 1.18
C VAL A 23 7.11 7.20 -0.24
N TYR A 24 6.47 8.20 -0.83
CA TYR A 24 6.84 8.71 -2.15
C TYR A 24 8.23 9.36 -2.13
N CYS A 25 8.48 10.26 -1.18
CA CYS A 25 9.77 10.94 -1.03
C CYS A 25 10.92 9.96 -0.80
N PHE A 26 10.76 9.00 0.11
CA PHE A 26 11.77 7.96 0.35
C PHE A 26 11.90 7.02 -0.86
N GLY A 27 10.78 6.65 -1.47
CA GLY A 27 10.76 5.69 -2.57
C GLY A 27 11.53 6.14 -3.80
N VAL A 28 11.62 7.45 -4.05
CA VAL A 28 12.47 8.01 -5.13
C VAL A 28 13.95 7.61 -4.97
N THR A 29 14.40 7.38 -3.74
CA THR A 29 15.79 6.99 -3.47
C THR A 29 16.03 5.48 -3.60
N TRP A 30 14.97 4.67 -3.70
CA TRP A 30 15.09 3.21 -3.71
C TRP A 30 15.45 2.67 -5.09
N ARG A 31 16.42 1.76 -5.12
CA ARG A 31 16.79 0.96 -6.30
C ARG A 31 16.29 -0.46 -6.09
N VAL A 32 15.20 -0.82 -6.79
CA VAL A 32 14.55 -2.13 -6.63
C VAL A 32 15.07 -3.09 -7.71
N LYS A 33 15.58 -4.24 -7.30
CA LYS A 33 15.94 -5.35 -8.19
C LYS A 33 15.08 -6.57 -7.86
N PHE A 34 14.40 -7.11 -8.87
CA PHE A 34 13.69 -8.37 -8.76
C PHE A 34 14.59 -9.50 -9.20
N VAL A 35 14.55 -10.61 -8.46
CA VAL A 35 15.27 -11.85 -8.79
C VAL A 35 14.20 -12.91 -9.03
N ASN A 36 14.35 -13.69 -10.10
CA ASN A 36 13.40 -14.74 -10.51
C ASN A 36 11.96 -14.21 -10.73
N ASN A 37 11.79 -13.13 -11.51
CA ASN A 37 10.47 -12.52 -11.77
C ASN A 37 9.67 -13.19 -12.91
N GLU A 38 10.03 -14.41 -13.31
CA GLU A 38 9.49 -15.09 -14.49
C GLU A 38 7.95 -15.13 -14.49
N ALA A 39 7.34 -15.34 -13.32
CA ALA A 39 5.89 -15.32 -13.15
C ALA A 39 5.26 -13.98 -13.55
N GLU A 40 5.91 -12.84 -13.28
CA GLU A 40 5.37 -11.53 -13.69
C GLU A 40 5.42 -11.33 -15.20
N ASN A 41 6.44 -11.88 -15.85
CA ASN A 41 6.59 -11.79 -17.31
C ASN A 41 5.54 -12.65 -18.04
N ALA A 42 4.99 -13.68 -17.39
CA ALA A 42 3.90 -14.50 -17.91
C ALA A 42 2.54 -13.76 -17.95
N GLY A 43 2.41 -12.67 -17.19
CA GLY A 43 1.19 -11.85 -17.14
C GLY A 43 0.15 -12.33 -16.11
N PRO A 44 -0.95 -11.57 -15.94
CA PRO A 44 -2.03 -11.91 -15.01
C PRO A 44 -2.81 -13.18 -15.42
N PRO A 45 -3.45 -13.90 -14.49
CA PRO A 45 -3.64 -13.55 -13.08
C PRO A 45 -2.45 -13.92 -12.18
N LEU A 46 -2.10 -13.02 -11.25
CA LEU A 46 -0.99 -13.21 -10.30
C LEU A 46 -1.47 -12.97 -8.87
N VAL A 47 -1.02 -13.83 -7.96
CA VAL A 47 -1.21 -13.65 -6.52
C VAL A 47 0.17 -13.46 -5.89
N TRP A 48 0.40 -12.27 -5.35
CA TRP A 48 1.63 -11.96 -4.64
C TRP A 48 1.47 -12.26 -3.15
N ALA A 49 2.45 -12.96 -2.58
CA ALA A 49 2.61 -13.12 -1.15
C ALA A 49 3.97 -12.59 -0.73
N PHE A 50 4.02 -11.80 0.34
CA PHE A 50 5.26 -11.22 0.83
C PHE A 50 5.22 -11.02 2.35
N TRP A 51 6.40 -10.97 2.95
CA TRP A 51 6.58 -10.64 4.36
C TRP A 51 6.67 -9.12 4.58
N HIS A 52 6.21 -8.66 5.74
CA HIS A 52 6.11 -7.24 6.12
C HIS A 52 7.38 -6.41 5.87
N ALA A 53 8.57 -7.02 5.96
CA ALA A 53 9.86 -6.35 5.74
C ALA A 53 10.00 -5.68 4.34
N ARG A 54 9.12 -5.97 3.38
CA ARG A 54 9.15 -5.42 2.02
C ARG A 54 7.96 -4.51 1.70
N LEU A 55 7.12 -4.17 2.68
CA LEU A 55 5.92 -3.37 2.47
C LEU A 55 6.20 -2.05 1.74
N LEU A 56 7.10 -1.22 2.28
CA LEU A 56 7.30 0.12 1.74
C LEU A 56 7.84 0.08 0.30
N PRO A 57 8.91 -0.68 -0.02
CA PRO A 57 9.39 -0.80 -1.39
C PRO A 57 8.34 -1.35 -2.37
N LEU A 58 7.53 -2.33 -1.95
CA LEU A 58 6.48 -2.90 -2.80
C LEU A 58 5.34 -1.90 -3.04
N VAL A 59 4.87 -1.23 -1.99
CA VAL A 59 3.83 -0.19 -2.09
C VAL A 59 4.29 0.94 -3.00
N TYR A 60 5.57 1.35 -2.92
CA TYR A 60 6.09 2.33 -3.86
C TYR A 60 6.18 1.75 -5.28
N TYR A 61 6.83 0.62 -5.49
CA TYR A 61 7.13 0.10 -6.83
C TYR A 61 5.87 -0.29 -7.64
N TYR A 62 4.90 -0.94 -6.98
CA TYR A 62 3.66 -1.44 -7.62
C TYR A 62 2.50 -0.43 -7.63
N ARG A 63 2.76 0.81 -7.17
CA ARG A 63 1.77 1.90 -7.15
C ARG A 63 1.10 2.09 -8.52
N ARG A 64 -0.20 2.38 -8.52
CA ARG A 64 -1.01 2.71 -9.72
C ARG A 64 -1.03 1.64 -10.83
N ARG A 65 -0.86 0.35 -10.49
CA ARG A 65 -0.93 -0.77 -11.45
C ARG A 65 -2.25 -1.56 -11.42
N GLY A 66 -3.26 -1.06 -10.71
CA GLY A 66 -4.56 -1.74 -10.60
C GLY A 66 -4.57 -2.99 -9.69
N ILE A 67 -3.54 -3.17 -8.87
CA ILE A 67 -3.42 -4.30 -7.93
C ILE A 67 -4.39 -4.14 -6.75
N VAL A 68 -4.99 -5.26 -6.36
CA VAL A 68 -5.85 -5.38 -5.18
C VAL A 68 -5.04 -5.97 -4.03
N VAL A 69 -5.10 -5.36 -2.84
CA VAL A 69 -4.42 -5.82 -1.64
C VAL A 69 -5.45 -6.20 -0.59
N LEU A 70 -5.33 -7.39 -0.02
CA LEU A 70 -6.19 -7.83 1.08
C LEU A 70 -5.80 -7.12 2.38
N VAL A 71 -6.77 -6.44 3.00
CA VAL A 71 -6.57 -5.71 4.26
C VAL A 71 -7.65 -6.12 5.27
N SER A 72 -7.26 -6.30 6.53
CA SER A 72 -8.18 -6.66 7.62
C SER A 72 -9.23 -5.57 7.87
N ARG A 73 -10.41 -5.97 8.37
CA ARG A 73 -11.51 -5.03 8.70
C ARG A 73 -11.35 -4.34 10.05
N SER A 74 -10.13 -3.99 10.46
CA SER A 74 -9.80 -3.32 11.72
C SER A 74 -9.53 -1.81 11.52
N PHE A 75 -9.20 -1.07 12.60
CA PHE A 75 -8.95 0.38 12.52
C PHE A 75 -7.58 0.70 11.89
N ASP A 76 -6.54 -0.04 12.28
CA ASP A 76 -5.24 -0.09 11.63
C ASP A 76 -5.32 -0.56 10.16
N GLY A 77 -6.22 -1.51 9.88
CA GLY A 77 -6.57 -1.90 8.51
C GLY A 77 -7.12 -0.74 7.69
N GLU A 78 -8.04 0.05 8.25
CA GLU A 78 -8.57 1.26 7.59
C GLU A 78 -7.48 2.32 7.33
N ILE A 79 -6.54 2.51 8.26
CA ILE A 79 -5.37 3.38 8.04
C ILE A 79 -4.58 2.89 6.82
N THR A 80 -4.26 1.59 6.80
CA THR A 80 -3.50 0.93 5.74
C THR A 80 -4.22 1.05 4.38
N ALA A 81 -5.53 0.80 4.35
CA ALA A 81 -6.35 0.91 3.15
C ALA A 81 -6.32 2.34 2.56
N ARG A 82 -6.44 3.37 3.38
CA ARG A 82 -6.36 4.78 2.93
C ARG A 82 -5.01 5.13 2.32
N VAL A 83 -3.93 4.63 2.93
CA VAL A 83 -2.57 4.78 2.38
C VAL A 83 -2.47 4.09 1.03
N LEU A 84 -2.90 2.83 0.94
CA LEU A 84 -2.87 2.03 -0.28
C LEU A 84 -3.68 2.68 -1.41
N HIS A 85 -4.89 3.17 -1.12
CA HIS A 85 -5.72 3.88 -2.10
C HIS A 85 -5.04 5.13 -2.65
N ARG A 86 -4.39 5.94 -1.80
CA ARG A 86 -3.64 7.13 -2.26
C ARG A 86 -2.37 6.77 -3.03
N MET A 87 -1.80 5.61 -2.78
CA MET A 87 -0.74 5.02 -3.60
C MET A 87 -1.29 4.35 -4.88
N GLY A 88 -2.60 4.36 -5.13
CA GLY A 88 -3.21 3.84 -6.36
C GLY A 88 -3.47 2.33 -6.38
N PHE A 89 -3.55 1.70 -5.21
CA PHE A 89 -4.02 0.33 -5.04
C PHE A 89 -5.53 0.29 -4.74
N ARG A 90 -6.10 -0.90 -4.88
CA ARG A 90 -7.46 -1.23 -4.44
C ARG A 90 -7.38 -2.16 -3.22
N THR A 91 -8.39 -2.14 -2.35
CA THR A 91 -8.48 -2.98 -1.15
C THR A 91 -9.92 -3.35 -0.87
#